data_AF-A0A9W4WLT4-F1
#
_entry.id   AF-A0A9W4WLT4-F1
#
_cell.length_a   1.000
_cell.length_b   1.000
_cell.length_c   1.000
_cell.angle_alpha   90.00
_cell.angle_beta   90.00
_cell.angle_gamma   90.00
#
_symmetry.space_group_name_H-M   'P 1'
#
loop_
_entity.id
_entity.type
_entity.pdbx_description
1 polymer ?
#
loop_
_entity_poly.entity_id
_entity_poly.type
_entity_poly.pdbx_seq_one_letter_code
_entity_poly.pdbx_strand_id
1 'polypeptide(L)'
;MGKLRPNKRPFQFTIPSPPSSLIEKEDTMTTSTAPKQQTIELIDLDLTQLSEVKKQLEEELSHLTSSFGQLKQVQSRFQDCIASVETIKGGNAGELVDTDKVIVDIGTGYYIEKNLNEAVNFYTEKVEFVKKNSESLQQTITSKQNNLKRAASSSK
;
A
#
# COMPACT_ATOMS: atom_id res chain seq x y z
N MET A 1 -56.27 -14.11 -12.88
CA MET A 1 -55.71 -15.34 -13.48
C MET A 1 -54.76 -14.97 -14.61
N GLY A 2 -53.45 -14.94 -14.35
CA GLY A 2 -52.41 -14.73 -15.37
C GLY A 2 -51.31 -15.75 -15.13
N LYS A 3 -51.29 -16.80 -15.96
CA LYS A 3 -50.44 -17.99 -15.81
C LYS A 3 -48.99 -17.69 -16.19
N LEU A 4 -48.10 -18.39 -15.48
CA LEU A 4 -46.68 -18.64 -15.69
C LEU A 4 -46.15 -18.45 -17.12
N ARG A 5 -44.97 -17.81 -17.23
CA ARG A 5 -43.96 -18.23 -18.22
C ARG A 5 -42.79 -18.90 -17.47
N PRO A 6 -42.38 -20.12 -17.87
CA PRO A 6 -41.29 -20.87 -17.27
C PRO A 6 -39.93 -20.53 -17.90
N ASN A 7 -38.85 -20.83 -17.16
CA ASN A 7 -37.44 -20.90 -17.59
C ASN A 7 -36.65 -19.59 -17.76
N LYS A 8 -36.09 -19.12 -16.64
CA LYS A 8 -34.91 -18.24 -16.59
C LYS A 8 -33.67 -19.15 -16.65
N ARG A 9 -33.13 -19.40 -17.85
CA ARG A 9 -31.87 -20.14 -18.01
C ARG A 9 -30.70 -19.28 -17.48
N PRO A 10 -29.72 -19.87 -16.76
CA PRO A 10 -28.59 -19.13 -16.24
C PRO A 10 -27.67 -18.66 -17.38
N PHE A 11 -27.11 -17.47 -17.25
CA PHE A 11 -26.07 -16.96 -18.14
C PHE A 11 -24.80 -17.82 -17.96
N GLN A 12 -24.52 -18.67 -18.95
CA GLN A 12 -23.30 -19.46 -19.03
C GLN A 12 -22.26 -18.66 -19.81
N PHE A 13 -21.22 -18.17 -19.13
CA PHE A 13 -20.07 -17.53 -19.78
C PHE A 13 -19.03 -18.61 -20.09
N THR A 14 -19.01 -19.11 -21.33
CA THR A 14 -17.98 -20.03 -21.82
C THR A 14 -16.76 -19.24 -22.26
N ILE A 15 -15.60 -19.53 -21.65
CA ILE A 15 -14.29 -18.96 -22.03
C ILE A 15 -13.72 -19.81 -23.19
N PRO A 16 -13.19 -19.21 -24.27
CA PRO A 16 -12.53 -19.97 -25.33
C PRO A 16 -11.15 -20.46 -24.87
N SER A 17 -10.92 -21.77 -25.00
CA SER A 17 -9.62 -22.41 -24.80
C SER A 17 -8.63 -22.05 -25.91
N PRO A 18 -7.37 -21.70 -25.60
CA PRO A 18 -6.34 -21.58 -26.63
C PRO A 18 -5.94 -22.98 -27.17
N PRO A 19 -5.75 -23.14 -28.49
CA PRO A 19 -5.40 -24.41 -29.09
C PRO A 19 -3.98 -24.82 -28.68
N SER A 20 -3.88 -26.02 -28.13
CA SER A 20 -2.62 -26.73 -27.93
C SER A 20 -2.12 -27.30 -29.27
N SER A 21 -0.80 -27.33 -29.41
CA SER A 21 0.02 -27.98 -30.44
C SER A 21 0.26 -27.22 -31.75
N LEU A 22 1.48 -26.71 -31.91
CA LEU A 22 2.41 -27.19 -32.94
C LEU A 22 3.85 -27.00 -32.44
N ILE A 23 4.58 -28.11 -32.48
CA ILE A 23 5.95 -28.33 -32.01
C ILE A 23 6.83 -28.36 -33.27
N GLU A 24 7.86 -27.53 -33.32
CA GLU A 24 9.12 -27.75 -34.07
C GLU A 24 10.23 -27.13 -33.18
N LYS A 25 10.97 -27.89 -32.34
CA LYS A 25 12.26 -28.57 -32.61
C LYS A 25 13.18 -27.77 -33.53
N GLU A 26 14.44 -27.46 -33.28
CA GLU A 26 15.42 -27.51 -32.18
C GLU A 26 16.51 -26.52 -32.64
N ASP A 27 17.19 -25.82 -31.72
CA ASP A 27 18.64 -25.50 -31.77
C ASP A 27 18.96 -24.36 -30.79
N THR A 28 19.83 -24.69 -29.83
CA THR A 28 20.81 -23.84 -29.13
C THR A 28 20.55 -22.34 -28.88
N MET A 29 20.83 -21.94 -27.62
CA MET A 29 21.34 -20.62 -27.18
C MET A 29 20.33 -19.53 -26.74
N THR A 30 20.47 -19.14 -25.46
CA THR A 30 20.41 -17.76 -24.91
C THR A 30 19.11 -17.25 -24.25
N THR A 31 19.06 -17.42 -22.92
CA THR A 31 18.63 -16.51 -21.83
C THR A 31 17.95 -15.16 -22.13
N SER A 32 16.76 -14.91 -21.54
CA SER A 32 16.30 -13.69 -20.81
C SER A 32 14.82 -13.91 -20.38
N THR A 33 14.24 -13.49 -19.25
CA THR A 33 14.52 -12.39 -18.31
C THR A 33 13.86 -12.68 -16.95
N ALA A 34 14.65 -12.89 -15.90
CA ALA A 34 14.24 -12.78 -14.49
C ALA A 34 14.98 -11.56 -13.91
N PRO A 35 14.43 -10.84 -12.90
CA PRO A 35 15.12 -9.69 -12.32
C PRO A 35 16.42 -10.19 -11.66
N LYS A 36 17.54 -9.92 -12.34
CA LYS A 36 18.87 -10.29 -11.87
C LYS A 36 19.19 -9.48 -10.63
N GLN A 37 19.27 -10.17 -9.50
CA GLN A 37 20.04 -9.74 -8.35
C GLN A 37 21.50 -9.73 -8.80
N GLN A 38 22.03 -8.54 -9.14
CA GLN A 38 23.41 -8.39 -9.56
C GLN A 38 24.32 -8.60 -8.35
N THR A 39 24.99 -9.75 -8.31
CA THR A 39 26.19 -9.98 -7.52
C THR A 39 27.28 -9.05 -8.07
N ILE A 40 27.48 -7.92 -7.38
CA ILE A 40 28.53 -6.94 -7.67
C ILE A 40 29.86 -7.54 -7.14
N GLU A 41 30.84 -7.71 -8.03
CA GLU A 41 32.22 -8.03 -7.64
C GLU A 41 32.84 -6.81 -6.95
N LEU A 42 33.21 -7.01 -5.68
CA LEU A 42 33.53 -5.97 -4.69
C LEU A 42 34.91 -5.28 -4.86
N ILE A 43 35.62 -5.47 -5.98
CA ILE A 43 37.05 -5.10 -6.08
C ILE A 43 37.38 -3.98 -7.07
N ASP A 44 36.50 -3.66 -8.03
CA ASP A 44 36.72 -2.52 -8.96
C ASP A 44 35.44 -1.70 -9.15
N LEU A 45 34.94 -1.10 -8.07
CA LEU A 45 33.82 -0.16 -8.19
C LEU A 45 34.35 1.17 -8.78
N ASP A 46 34.23 1.31 -10.10
CA ASP A 46 34.57 2.54 -10.82
C ASP A 46 33.78 3.73 -10.26
N LEU A 47 34.41 4.92 -10.19
CA LEU A 47 33.84 6.13 -9.59
C LEU A 47 32.49 6.52 -10.22
N THR A 48 32.30 6.14 -11.48
CA THR A 48 31.06 6.27 -12.25
C THR A 48 29.92 5.42 -11.66
N GLN A 49 30.17 4.16 -11.31
CA GLN A 49 29.16 3.27 -10.70
C GLN A 49 28.79 3.71 -9.28
N LEU A 50 29.76 4.23 -8.51
CA LEU A 50 29.48 4.77 -7.19
C LEU A 50 28.58 6.01 -7.26
N SER A 51 28.74 6.85 -8.29
CA SER A 51 27.85 8.01 -8.51
C SER A 51 26.43 7.60 -8.89
N GLU A 52 26.27 6.53 -9.66
CA GLU A 52 24.95 6.00 -10.03
C GLU A 52 24.23 5.35 -8.84
N VAL A 53 24.96 4.55 -8.03
CA VAL A 53 24.43 3.98 -6.78
C VAL A 53 24.05 5.08 -5.78
N LYS A 54 24.87 6.13 -5.66
CA LYS A 54 24.54 7.31 -4.83
C LYS A 54 23.23 7.96 -5.27
N LYS A 55 23.06 8.20 -6.58
CA LYS A 55 21.84 8.78 -7.13
C LYS A 55 20.62 7.91 -6.87
N GLN A 56 20.73 6.60 -7.06
CA GLN A 56 19.64 5.65 -6.75
C GLN A 56 19.29 5.68 -5.25
N LEU A 57 20.29 5.73 -4.37
CA LEU A 57 20.06 5.84 -2.93
C LEU A 57 19.33 7.13 -2.57
N GLU A 58 19.65 8.26 -3.20
CA GLU A 58 18.97 9.55 -3.02
C GLU A 58 17.52 9.54 -3.53
N GLU A 59 17.26 8.96 -4.71
CA GLU A 59 15.90 8.80 -5.25
C GLU A 59 15.04 7.92 -4.34
N GLU A 60 15.55 6.77 -3.93
CA GLU A 60 14.84 5.87 -3.01
C GLU A 60 14.57 6.55 -1.66
N LEU A 61 15.52 7.35 -1.13
CA LEU A 61 15.33 8.10 0.11
C LEU A 61 14.24 9.16 -0.05
N SER A 62 14.20 9.87 -1.19
CA SER A 62 13.13 10.82 -1.52
C SER A 62 11.77 10.14 -1.57
N HIS A 63 11.66 8.99 -2.25
CA HIS A 63 10.43 8.19 -2.32
C HIS A 63 9.97 7.69 -0.93
N LEU A 64 10.89 7.17 -0.13
CA LEU A 64 10.60 6.71 1.24
C LEU A 64 10.13 7.87 2.13
N THR A 65 10.75 9.03 2.01
CA THR A 65 10.38 10.24 2.77
C THR A 65 9.00 10.77 2.37
N SER A 66 8.70 10.79 1.07
CA SER A 66 7.37 11.17 0.57
C SER A 66 6.29 10.22 1.10
N SER A 67 6.54 8.90 1.06
CA SER A 67 5.63 7.88 1.59
C SER A 67 5.44 8.03 3.11
N PHE A 68 6.51 8.34 3.85
CA PHE A 68 6.44 8.64 5.28
C PHE A 68 5.56 9.87 5.57
N GLY A 69 5.70 10.93 4.77
CA GLY A 69 4.86 12.12 4.88
C GLY A 69 3.37 11.81 4.67
N GLN A 70 3.04 10.97 3.69
CA GLN A 70 1.67 10.52 3.44
C GLN A 70 1.12 9.71 4.62
N LEU A 71 1.89 8.75 5.15
CA LEU A 71 1.48 7.97 6.32
C LEU A 71 1.26 8.85 7.55
N LYS A 72 2.08 9.88 7.74
CA LYS A 72 1.88 10.87 8.80
C LYS A 72 0.61 11.68 8.64
N GLN A 73 0.30 12.08 7.41
CA GLN A 73 -0.97 12.77 7.13
C GLN A 73 -2.16 11.85 7.41
N VAL A 74 -2.12 10.59 6.99
CA VAL A 74 -3.16 9.59 7.28
C VAL A 74 -3.33 9.39 8.78
N GLN A 75 -2.23 9.33 9.53
CA GLN A 75 -2.27 9.26 11.00
C GLN A 75 -3.07 10.43 11.60
N SER A 76 -2.80 11.66 11.15
CA SER A 76 -3.53 12.86 11.59
C SER A 76 -5.02 12.77 11.23
N ARG A 77 -5.35 12.35 10.00
CA ARG A 77 -6.75 12.22 9.57
C ARG A 77 -7.53 11.23 10.43
N PHE A 78 -6.93 10.10 10.79
CA PHE A 78 -7.59 9.16 11.69
C PHE A 78 -7.76 9.71 13.11
N GLN A 79 -6.82 10.53 13.61
CA GLN A 79 -7.00 11.23 14.88
C GLN A 79 -8.14 12.26 14.82
N ASP A 80 -8.24 13.01 13.73
CA ASP A 80 -9.33 13.94 13.49
C ASP A 80 -10.69 13.23 13.45
N CYS A 81 -10.75 12.02 12.83
CA CYS A 81 -11.96 11.19 12.83
C CYS A 81 -12.38 10.78 14.23
N ILE A 82 -11.43 10.39 15.10
CA ILE A 82 -11.73 10.04 16.50
C ILE A 82 -12.36 11.24 17.23
N ALA A 83 -11.74 12.42 17.14
CA ALA A 83 -12.26 13.63 17.76
C ALA A 83 -13.65 14.03 17.21
N SER A 84 -13.89 13.79 15.92
CA SER A 84 -15.18 14.03 15.29
C SER A 84 -16.26 13.06 15.80
N VAL A 85 -15.92 11.78 15.99
CA VAL A 85 -16.85 10.78 16.56
C VAL A 85 -17.18 11.09 18.03
N GLU A 86 -16.23 11.63 18.79
CA GLU A 86 -16.45 12.04 20.17
C GLU A 86 -17.35 13.29 20.28
N THR A 87 -17.21 14.24 19.37
CA THR A 87 -18.04 15.47 19.35
C THR A 87 -19.49 15.21 18.93
N ILE A 88 -19.79 14.11 18.23
CA ILE A 88 -21.17 13.68 17.94
C ILE A 88 -21.96 13.42 19.24
N LYS A 89 -21.31 13.01 20.33
CA LYS A 89 -21.96 12.87 21.65
C LYS A 89 -22.40 14.21 22.25
N GLY A 90 -21.87 15.33 21.76
CA GLY A 90 -22.02 16.68 22.33
C GLY A 90 -23.18 17.52 21.78
N GLY A 91 -23.92 17.05 20.78
CA GLY A 91 -25.11 17.73 20.26
C GLY A 91 -24.85 19.09 19.61
N ASN A 92 -24.58 19.10 18.31
CA ASN A 92 -24.53 20.34 17.52
C ASN A 92 -25.89 20.59 16.84
N ALA A 93 -26.13 21.84 16.40
CA ALA A 93 -27.40 22.41 15.93
C ALA A 93 -28.03 21.75 14.68
N GLY A 94 -28.41 20.48 14.80
CA GLY A 94 -29.20 19.70 13.84
C GLY A 94 -29.71 18.44 14.55
N GLU A 95 -30.95 18.04 14.27
CA GLU A 95 -31.56 16.87 14.91
C GLU A 95 -30.92 15.59 14.32
N LEU A 96 -29.98 14.99 15.05
CA LEU A 96 -29.48 13.65 14.73
C LEU A 96 -30.52 12.62 15.16
N VAL A 97 -31.05 11.88 14.19
CA VAL A 97 -32.06 10.82 14.41
C VAL A 97 -31.45 9.61 15.13
N ASP A 98 -30.19 9.28 14.83
CA ASP A 98 -29.46 8.17 15.45
C ASP A 98 -28.02 8.59 15.77
N THR A 99 -27.72 8.84 17.04
CA THR A 99 -26.38 9.25 17.52
C THR A 99 -25.51 8.03 17.87
N ASP A 100 -26.12 6.88 18.11
CA ASP A 100 -25.44 5.69 18.66
C ASP A 100 -24.66 4.90 17.60
N LYS A 101 -25.02 5.06 16.32
CA LYS A 101 -24.48 4.27 15.22
C LYS A 101 -23.82 5.16 14.19
N VAL A 102 -22.63 4.74 13.78
CA VAL A 102 -21.82 5.44 12.79
C VAL A 102 -21.41 4.48 11.68
N ILE A 103 -21.42 4.96 10.46
CA ILE A 103 -20.95 4.21 9.30
C ILE A 103 -19.45 4.45 9.15
N VAL A 104 -18.67 3.36 9.16
CA VAL A 104 -17.21 3.39 9.07
C VAL A 104 -16.76 2.80 7.73
N ASP A 105 -15.88 3.52 7.04
CA ASP A 105 -15.22 3.05 5.82
C ASP A 105 -14.07 2.10 6.17
N ILE A 106 -14.11 0.88 5.62
CA ILE A 106 -13.05 -0.13 5.80
C ILE A 106 -12.09 -0.21 4.61
N GLY A 107 -12.38 0.50 3.52
CA GLY A 107 -11.65 0.48 2.25
C GLY A 107 -12.33 -0.33 1.14
N THR A 108 -11.80 -0.24 -0.08
CA THR A 108 -12.28 -0.97 -1.28
C THR A 108 -13.77 -0.76 -1.65
N GLY A 109 -14.39 0.29 -1.13
CA GLY A 109 -15.80 0.62 -1.39
C GLY A 109 -16.80 -0.04 -0.45
N TYR A 110 -16.35 -0.59 0.69
CA TYR A 110 -17.20 -1.19 1.70
C TYR A 110 -17.35 -0.31 2.94
N TYR A 111 -18.55 -0.32 3.51
CA TYR A 111 -18.92 0.42 4.71
C TYR A 111 -19.58 -0.51 5.72
N ILE A 112 -19.26 -0.35 7.00
CA ILE A 112 -19.84 -1.13 8.09
C ILE A 112 -20.48 -0.18 9.11
N GLU A 113 -21.69 -0.49 9.55
CA GLU A 113 -22.33 0.18 10.68
C GLU A 113 -21.71 -0.31 11.99
N LYS A 114 -21.20 0.62 12.79
CA LYS A 114 -20.53 0.38 14.07
C LYS A 114 -21.11 1.27 15.16
N ASN A 115 -21.10 0.78 16.39
CA ASN A 115 -21.39 1.62 17.55
C ASN A 115 -20.27 2.64 17.76
N LEU A 116 -20.56 3.76 18.42
CA LEU A 116 -19.56 4.81 18.70
C LEU A 116 -18.28 4.26 19.35
N ASN A 117 -18.40 3.41 20.38
CA ASN A 117 -17.23 2.84 21.07
C ASN A 117 -16.42 1.90 20.16
N GLU A 118 -17.10 1.12 19.31
CA GLU A 118 -16.43 0.24 18.35
C GLU A 118 -15.72 1.04 17.25
N ALA A 119 -16.30 2.15 16.82
CA ALA A 119 -15.69 3.03 15.83
C ALA A 119 -14.43 3.71 16.37
N VAL A 120 -14.46 4.18 17.63
CA VAL A 120 -13.26 4.74 18.29
C VAL A 120 -12.15 3.69 18.39
N ASN A 121 -12.47 2.47 18.79
CA ASN A 121 -11.49 1.38 18.84
C ASN A 121 -10.92 1.07 17.45
N PHE A 122 -11.77 0.98 16.42
CA PHE A 122 -11.36 0.74 15.04
C PHE A 122 -10.39 1.82 14.53
N TYR A 123 -10.70 3.10 14.73
CA TYR A 123 -9.80 4.18 14.33
C TYR A 123 -8.50 4.18 15.15
N THR A 124 -8.57 3.84 16.43
CA THR A 124 -7.38 3.72 17.30
C THR A 124 -6.43 2.63 16.81
N GLU A 125 -6.96 1.45 16.49
CA GLU A 125 -6.17 0.35 15.89
C GLU A 125 -5.54 0.76 14.55
N LYS A 126 -6.26 1.51 13.71
CA LYS A 126 -5.71 2.05 12.46
C LYS A 126 -4.60 3.07 12.68
N VAL A 127 -4.73 3.95 13.68
CA VAL A 127 -3.68 4.90 14.07
C VAL A 127 -2.44 4.14 14.52
N GLU A 128 -2.58 3.11 15.35
CA GLU A 128 -1.47 2.28 15.82
C GLU A 128 -0.78 1.53 14.66
N PHE A 129 -1.57 0.95 13.75
CA PHE A 129 -1.06 0.27 12.57
C PHE A 129 -0.22 1.22 11.69
N VAL A 130 -0.76 2.40 11.39
CA VAL A 130 -0.05 3.43 10.59
C VAL A 130 1.19 3.92 11.33
N LYS A 131 1.12 4.10 12.66
CA LYS A 131 2.26 4.53 13.49
C LYS A 131 3.39 3.50 13.45
N LYS A 132 3.09 2.21 13.63
CA LYS A 132 4.08 1.12 13.58
C LYS A 132 4.76 1.04 12.21
N ASN A 133 3.99 1.15 11.13
CA ASN A 133 4.54 1.17 9.77
C ASN A 133 5.42 2.41 9.53
N SER A 134 4.98 3.57 10.03
CA SER A 134 5.76 4.81 9.93
C SER A 134 7.08 4.73 10.69
N GLU A 135 7.10 4.12 11.88
CA GLU A 135 8.31 3.93 12.68
C GLU A 135 9.31 2.98 12.02
N SER A 136 8.83 1.86 11.48
CA SER A 136 9.66 0.94 10.69
C SER A 136 10.25 1.63 9.45
N LEU A 137 9.46 2.47 8.78
CA LEU A 137 9.92 3.25 7.64
C LEU A 137 10.96 4.30 8.04
N GLN A 138 10.77 4.96 9.19
CA GLN A 138 11.72 5.93 9.72
C GLN A 138 13.08 5.28 10.07
N GLN A 139 13.07 4.08 10.65
CA GLN A 139 14.31 3.31 10.89
C GLN A 139 15.01 2.97 9.58
N THR A 140 14.24 2.59 8.55
CA THR A 140 14.77 2.30 7.21
C THR A 140 15.40 3.55 6.59
N ILE A 141 14.71 4.70 6.63
CA ILE A 141 15.23 5.98 6.14
C ILE A 141 16.52 6.36 6.86
N THR A 142 16.56 6.25 8.19
CA THR A 142 17.73 6.61 9.01
C THR A 142 18.92 5.70 8.67
N SER A 143 18.69 4.39 8.54
CA SER A 143 19.72 3.43 8.16
C SER A 143 20.28 3.74 6.76
N LYS A 144 19.39 4.07 5.82
CA LYS A 144 19.76 4.41 4.43
C LYS A 144 20.50 5.74 4.33
N GLN A 145 20.10 6.74 5.12
CA GLN A 145 20.82 8.00 5.28
C GLN A 145 22.23 7.78 5.84
N ASN A 146 22.39 6.91 6.83
CA ASN A 146 23.70 6.59 7.38
C ASN A 146 24.57 5.86 6.36
N ASN A 147 24.02 4.93 5.58
CA ASN A 147 24.74 4.26 4.50
C ASN A 147 25.19 5.27 3.43
N LEU A 148 24.32 6.21 3.03
CA LEU A 148 24.65 7.27 2.09
C LEU A 148 25.77 8.18 2.62
N LYS A 149 25.70 8.59 3.89
CA LYS A 149 26.75 9.41 4.54
C LYS A 149 28.10 8.68 4.59
N ARG A 150 28.10 7.38 4.92
CA ARG A 150 29.32 6.57 4.97
C ARG A 150 29.96 6.45 3.59
N ALA A 151 29.17 6.13 2.56
CA ALA A 151 29.64 6.07 1.18
C ALA A 151 30.16 7.42 0.66
N ALA A 152 29.54 8.53 1.06
CA ALA A 152 30.00 9.88 0.71
C ALA A 152 31.29 10.28 1.43
N SER A 153 31.50 9.83 2.67
CA SER A 153 32.70 10.13 3.46
C SER A 153 33.93 9.29 3.10
N SER A 154 33.73 8.09 2.53
CA SER A 154 34.82 7.21 2.07
C SER A 154 35.36 7.56 0.68
N SER A 155 34.72 8.51 -0.03
CA SER A 155 35.12 8.97 -1.36
C SER A 155 36.05 10.20 -1.32
N LYS A 156 36.62 10.53 -0.16
CA LYS A 156 37.45 11.73 0.07
C LYS A 156 38.87 11.36 0.48
#